data_AF-A0A955WJ94-F1
#
_entry.id   AF-A0A955WJ94-F1
#
_cell.length_a   1.000
_cell.length_b   1.000
_cell.length_c   1.000
_cell.angle_alpha   90.00
_cell.angle_beta   90.00
_cell.angle_gamma   90.00
#
_symmetry.space_group_name_H-M   'P 1'
#
loop_
_entity.id
_entity.type
_entity.pdbx_description
1 polymer ?
#
loop_
_entity_poly.entity_id
_entity_poly.type
_entity_poly.pdbx_seq_one_letter_code
_entity_poly.pdbx_strand_id
1 'polypeptide(L)'
;AIVAAEDNTDVDVRLVGGATVLPDRDGRVRAAGGHVANRLAAQEVMLVHSAPSPNIFTVTDLSGAQVTANKPISVFAVHVCTNYPQDQAACDHLQEQLLPVDTWGNSFQLVPPATRARNAPREVIYWKIIGTNADANITLSVPFNQLQPMAPGAAGVPDCRNFLNGQDTIRLRPDQFCEFGTKRAVQLVSDTPIMVAGFIVGQEATGLLDFGSHAGDPAMFIVPPDRQYRRSYGFLTPDTYFSDYVTVTYLPGNELLLDGQPIDLADGIQVPGSNYFYKHVPVDDGPHLIEGRSLFGIMVYAYDDFVSYAFTGGLNLTKQ
;
A
#
# COMPACT_ATOMS: atom_id res chain seq x y z
N ALA A 1 -6.98 9.61 -9.74
CA ALA A 1 -7.38 11.02 -9.94
C ALA A 1 -6.17 11.93 -9.70
N ILE A 2 -6.04 13.02 -10.47
CA ILE A 2 -4.97 14.01 -10.32
C ILE A 2 -5.63 15.37 -10.12
N VAL A 3 -5.29 16.08 -9.03
CA VAL A 3 -5.91 17.35 -8.63
C VAL A 3 -4.86 18.46 -8.69
N ALA A 4 -5.15 19.54 -9.41
CA ALA A 4 -4.27 20.70 -9.47
C ALA A 4 -4.47 21.64 -8.27
N ALA A 5 -3.38 22.07 -7.64
CA ALA A 5 -3.45 23.07 -6.57
C ALA A 5 -3.59 24.51 -7.09
N GLU A 6 -3.15 24.75 -8.33
CA GLU A 6 -3.06 26.09 -8.92
C GLU A 6 -3.60 26.11 -10.36
N ASP A 7 -3.98 27.30 -10.80
CA ASP A 7 -4.30 27.54 -12.21
C ASP A 7 -3.10 27.27 -13.11
N ASN A 8 -3.38 26.96 -14.37
CA ASN A 8 -2.35 26.81 -15.41
C ASN A 8 -1.38 25.66 -15.11
N THR A 9 -1.87 24.59 -14.49
CA THR A 9 -1.11 23.38 -14.20
C THR A 9 -1.15 22.44 -15.40
N ASP A 10 -0.02 22.26 -16.06
CA ASP A 10 0.13 21.29 -17.15
C ASP A 10 0.53 19.94 -16.53
N VAL A 11 -0.27 18.91 -16.79
CA VAL A 11 -0.07 17.54 -16.32
C VAL A 11 0.18 16.64 -17.52
N ASP A 12 1.18 15.75 -17.42
CA ASP A 12 1.42 14.66 -18.35
C ASP A 12 1.53 13.33 -17.60
N VAL A 13 0.79 12.33 -18.07
CA VAL A 13 0.82 10.96 -17.58
C VAL A 13 1.39 10.06 -18.66
N ARG A 14 2.57 9.50 -18.41
CA ARG A 14 3.19 8.49 -19.27
C ARG A 14 2.75 7.10 -18.82
N LEU A 15 1.99 6.43 -19.67
CA LEU A 15 1.54 5.05 -19.48
C LEU A 15 2.65 4.06 -19.81
N VAL A 16 2.59 2.89 -19.20
CA VAL A 16 3.60 1.82 -19.32
C VAL A 16 2.92 0.50 -19.69
N GLY A 17 3.69 -0.46 -20.20
CA GLY A 17 3.18 -1.81 -20.47
C GLY A 17 2.07 -1.91 -21.54
N GLY A 18 1.96 -0.92 -22.43
CA GLY A 18 0.88 -0.88 -23.42
C GLY A 18 -0.50 -0.58 -22.83
N ALA A 19 -0.55 -0.06 -21.60
CA ALA A 19 -1.78 0.36 -20.97
C ALA A 19 -2.53 1.36 -21.85
N THR A 20 -3.84 1.18 -21.95
CA THR A 20 -4.74 2.09 -22.65
C THR A 20 -5.70 2.70 -21.65
N VAL A 21 -6.07 3.95 -21.91
CA VAL A 21 -7.02 4.69 -21.06
C VAL A 21 -8.26 5.02 -21.86
N LEU A 22 -9.37 5.22 -21.16
CA LEU A 22 -10.58 5.74 -21.79
C LEU A 22 -10.30 7.14 -22.37
N PRO A 23 -10.79 7.43 -23.60
CA PRO A 23 -10.71 8.78 -24.13
C PRO A 23 -11.54 9.72 -23.26
N ASP A 24 -11.05 10.94 -23.09
CA ASP A 24 -11.83 12.02 -22.49
C ASP A 24 -13.05 12.34 -23.36
N ARG A 25 -14.21 12.49 -22.72
CA ARG A 25 -15.48 12.77 -23.40
C ARG A 25 -15.57 14.23 -23.85
N ASP A 26 -14.83 15.13 -23.21
CA ASP A 26 -14.93 16.58 -23.43
C ASP A 26 -13.78 17.13 -24.30
N GLY A 27 -12.86 16.27 -24.76
CA GLY A 27 -11.77 16.63 -25.68
C GLY A 27 -10.70 17.53 -25.09
N ARG A 28 -10.66 17.71 -23.77
CA ARG A 28 -9.61 18.49 -23.06
C ARG A 28 -8.33 17.67 -22.89
N VAL A 29 -8.45 16.35 -22.81
CA VAL A 29 -7.30 15.44 -22.69
C VAL A 29 -6.70 15.12 -24.06
N ARG A 30 -5.38 15.28 -24.16
CA ARG A 30 -4.59 14.86 -25.31
C ARG A 30 -4.01 13.47 -25.03
N ALA A 31 -4.50 12.45 -25.72
CA ALA A 31 -3.97 11.09 -25.62
C ALA A 31 -3.24 10.71 -26.91
N ALA A 32 -1.91 10.56 -26.85
CA ALA A 32 -1.09 10.17 -28.00
C ALA A 32 0.22 9.49 -27.55
N GLY A 33 0.64 8.44 -28.26
CA GLY A 33 1.95 7.80 -28.03
C GLY A 33 2.16 7.22 -26.63
N GLY A 34 1.10 6.82 -25.93
CA GLY A 34 1.17 6.36 -24.53
C GLY A 34 1.19 7.48 -23.49
N HIS A 35 1.03 8.74 -23.91
CA HIS A 35 0.91 9.89 -23.02
C HIS A 35 -0.53 10.38 -22.95
N VAL A 36 -0.92 10.86 -21.77
CA VAL A 36 -2.22 11.44 -21.48
C VAL A 36 -1.95 12.78 -20.79
N ALA A 37 -2.22 13.88 -21.48
CA ALA A 37 -1.90 15.22 -20.99
C ALA A 37 -3.13 16.14 -20.93
N ASN A 38 -3.16 17.04 -19.94
CA ASN A 38 -4.21 18.04 -19.79
C ASN A 38 -3.67 19.31 -19.09
N ARG A 39 -4.30 20.46 -19.34
CA ARG A 39 -4.07 21.68 -18.59
C ARG A 39 -5.24 21.95 -17.66
N LEU A 40 -4.94 22.08 -16.37
CA LEU A 40 -5.91 22.20 -15.29
C LEU A 40 -5.90 23.60 -14.67
N ALA A 41 -7.08 24.09 -14.33
CA ALA A 41 -7.27 25.20 -13.40
C ALA A 41 -7.14 24.72 -11.94
N ALA A 42 -7.05 25.65 -10.99
CA ALA A 42 -7.02 25.31 -9.57
C ALA A 42 -8.25 24.46 -9.19
N GLN A 43 -8.02 23.38 -8.45
CA GLN A 43 -9.03 22.41 -7.99
C GLN A 43 -9.69 21.59 -9.11
N GLU A 44 -9.31 21.76 -10.37
CA GLU A 44 -9.74 20.84 -11.42
C GLU A 44 -9.11 19.46 -11.26
N VAL A 45 -9.86 18.45 -11.67
CA VAL A 45 -9.50 17.04 -11.55
C VAL A 45 -9.32 16.44 -12.94
N MET A 46 -8.15 15.86 -13.18
CA MET A 46 -7.91 14.95 -14.28
C MET A 46 -8.12 13.50 -13.82
N LEU A 47 -9.04 12.81 -14.48
CA LEU A 47 -9.33 11.42 -14.21
C LEU A 47 -8.73 10.54 -15.31
N VAL A 48 -7.80 9.67 -14.93
CA VAL A 48 -7.18 8.70 -15.83
C VAL A 48 -7.76 7.33 -15.49
N HIS A 49 -8.60 6.81 -16.37
CA HIS A 49 -9.24 5.51 -16.22
C HIS A 49 -8.66 4.52 -17.20
N SER A 50 -8.24 3.36 -16.72
CA SER A 50 -7.91 2.22 -17.58
C SER A 50 -9.07 1.90 -18.52
N ALA A 51 -8.77 1.63 -19.79
CA ALA A 51 -9.77 1.14 -20.72
C ALA A 51 -10.30 -0.23 -20.28
N PRO A 52 -11.58 -0.54 -20.54
CA PRO A 52 -12.12 -1.86 -20.28
C PRO A 52 -11.36 -2.91 -21.10
N SER A 53 -10.98 -4.01 -20.46
CA SER A 53 -10.45 -5.18 -21.14
C SER A 53 -11.59 -5.98 -21.78
N PRO A 54 -11.35 -6.67 -22.91
CA PRO A 54 -12.30 -7.64 -23.46
C PRO A 54 -12.62 -8.78 -22.48
N ASN A 55 -11.72 -9.06 -21.53
CA ASN A 55 -11.94 -10.00 -20.45
C ASN A 55 -12.40 -9.23 -19.21
N ILE A 56 -13.65 -9.45 -18.78
CA ILE A 56 -14.24 -8.82 -17.59
C ILE A 56 -13.49 -9.13 -16.27
N PHE A 57 -12.56 -10.09 -16.29
CA PHE A 57 -11.70 -10.45 -15.15
C PHE A 57 -10.28 -9.89 -15.26
N THR A 58 -9.97 -9.09 -16.28
CA THR A 58 -8.69 -8.37 -16.34
C THR A 58 -8.96 -6.88 -16.48
N VAL A 59 -8.33 -6.06 -15.66
CA VAL A 59 -8.32 -4.61 -15.83
C VAL A 59 -6.88 -4.21 -16.08
N THR A 60 -6.64 -3.25 -16.97
CA THR A 60 -5.29 -2.73 -17.18
C THR A 60 -4.80 -2.07 -15.89
N ASP A 61 -3.75 -2.63 -15.31
CA ASP A 61 -3.05 -2.04 -14.18
C ASP A 61 -2.23 -0.84 -14.66
N LEU A 62 -2.43 0.32 -14.03
CA LEU A 62 -1.72 1.56 -14.34
C LEU A 62 -0.47 1.77 -13.47
N SER A 63 -0.11 0.79 -12.62
CA SER A 63 1.12 0.82 -11.82
C SER A 63 2.34 1.01 -12.71
N GLY A 64 3.32 1.78 -12.24
CA GLY A 64 4.49 2.18 -13.03
C GLY A 64 4.26 3.36 -13.98
N ALA A 65 3.02 3.83 -14.17
CA ALA A 65 2.77 5.08 -14.89
C ALA A 65 3.43 6.27 -14.18
N GLN A 66 3.95 7.21 -14.95
CA GLN A 66 4.61 8.40 -14.42
C GLN A 66 3.72 9.62 -14.58
N VAL A 67 3.48 10.33 -13.48
CA VAL A 67 2.74 11.59 -13.48
C VAL A 67 3.74 12.73 -13.28
N THR A 68 3.77 13.66 -14.22
CA THR A 68 4.61 14.87 -14.15
C THR A 68 3.73 16.11 -14.28
N ALA A 69 4.11 17.18 -13.59
CA ALA A 69 3.43 18.46 -13.67
C ALA A 69 4.41 19.63 -13.50
N ASN A 70 4.08 20.77 -14.08
CA ASN A 70 4.85 22.00 -13.93
C ASN A 70 4.57 22.73 -12.59
N LYS A 71 3.56 22.30 -11.84
CA LYS A 71 3.06 22.91 -10.61
C LYS A 71 2.59 21.83 -9.61
N PRO A 72 2.37 22.18 -8.33
CA PRO A 72 1.92 21.22 -7.32
C PRO A 72 0.60 20.54 -7.69
N ILE A 73 0.58 19.21 -7.57
CA ILE A 73 -0.58 18.35 -7.79
C ILE A 73 -0.69 17.33 -6.65
N SER A 74 -1.91 16.84 -6.40
CA SER A 74 -2.16 15.64 -5.60
C SER A 74 -2.59 14.50 -6.51
N VAL A 75 -2.06 13.30 -6.28
CA VAL A 75 -2.38 12.11 -7.07
C VAL A 75 -3.01 11.06 -6.17
N PHE A 76 -4.13 10.50 -6.61
CA PHE A 76 -4.87 9.45 -5.91
C PHE A 76 -4.97 8.21 -6.79
N ALA A 77 -4.57 7.06 -6.26
CA ALA A 77 -4.90 5.75 -6.83
C ALA A 77 -6.28 5.33 -6.32
N VAL A 78 -7.16 4.88 -7.21
CA VAL A 78 -8.56 4.59 -6.88
C VAL A 78 -9.05 3.36 -7.65
N HIS A 79 -9.76 2.47 -6.95
CA HIS A 79 -10.60 1.44 -7.54
C HIS A 79 -11.99 1.48 -6.92
N VAL A 80 -13.02 1.49 -7.75
CA VAL A 80 -14.42 1.69 -7.32
C VAL A 80 -15.00 0.46 -6.58
N CYS A 81 -14.52 -0.73 -6.93
CA CYS A 81 -14.93 -2.00 -6.33
C CYS A 81 -13.81 -3.00 -6.62
N THR A 82 -13.10 -3.42 -5.57
CA THR A 82 -12.00 -4.37 -5.65
C THR A 82 -12.30 -5.58 -4.79
N ASN A 83 -12.54 -6.72 -5.43
CA ASN A 83 -12.34 -8.03 -4.80
C ASN A 83 -10.84 -8.27 -4.71
N TYR A 84 -10.35 -8.64 -3.52
CA TYR A 84 -8.91 -8.86 -3.36
C TYR A 84 -8.63 -10.02 -2.39
N PRO A 85 -8.09 -11.15 -2.88
CA PRO A 85 -7.80 -11.45 -4.29
C PRO A 85 -9.06 -11.45 -5.16
N GLN A 86 -8.90 -11.18 -6.46
CA GLN A 86 -9.99 -10.88 -7.39
C GLN A 86 -11.05 -11.98 -7.53
N ASP A 87 -10.72 -13.21 -7.14
CA ASP A 87 -11.60 -14.37 -7.17
C ASP A 87 -12.35 -14.59 -5.85
N GLN A 88 -12.26 -13.65 -4.89
CA GLN A 88 -12.84 -13.75 -3.54
C GLN A 88 -13.60 -12.47 -3.20
N ALA A 89 -14.86 -12.61 -2.79
CA ALA A 89 -15.75 -11.55 -2.36
C ALA A 89 -15.50 -11.12 -0.89
N ALA A 90 -16.10 -10.02 -0.42
CA ALA A 90 -16.77 -8.98 -1.20
C ALA A 90 -15.78 -7.89 -1.63
N CYS A 91 -16.26 -6.95 -2.44
CA CYS A 91 -15.43 -5.87 -2.93
C CYS A 91 -15.60 -4.62 -2.10
N ASP A 92 -14.51 -3.85 -1.94
CA ASP A 92 -14.54 -2.52 -1.36
C ASP A 92 -14.00 -1.46 -2.33
N HIS A 93 -14.25 -0.20 -2.03
CA HIS A 93 -13.61 0.94 -2.68
C HIS A 93 -12.22 1.14 -2.10
N LEU A 94 -11.18 0.97 -2.93
CA LEU A 94 -9.80 1.22 -2.52
C LEU A 94 -9.36 2.59 -3.00
N GLN A 95 -8.83 3.41 -2.10
CA GLN A 95 -8.34 4.74 -2.44
C GLN A 95 -7.17 5.16 -1.57
N GLU A 96 -6.10 5.64 -2.20
CA GLU A 96 -4.93 6.15 -1.50
C GLU A 96 -4.36 7.39 -2.19
N GLN A 97 -3.91 8.36 -1.39
CA GLN A 97 -3.10 9.46 -1.90
C GLN A 97 -1.66 8.99 -2.07
N LEU A 98 -1.15 9.05 -3.29
CA LEU A 98 0.21 8.64 -3.59
C LEU A 98 1.21 9.66 -3.06
N LEU A 99 2.29 9.14 -2.46
CA LEU A 99 3.41 9.93 -1.99
C LEU A 99 4.25 10.42 -3.20
N PRO A 100 4.72 11.69 -3.20
CA PRO A 100 5.65 12.19 -4.21
C PRO A 100 6.93 11.34 -4.28
N VAL A 101 7.48 11.13 -5.48
CA VAL A 101 8.65 10.27 -5.72
C VAL A 101 9.90 10.69 -4.93
N ASP A 102 10.06 11.99 -4.65
CA ASP A 102 11.16 12.50 -3.82
C ASP A 102 11.03 12.12 -2.34
N THR A 103 9.86 11.64 -1.89
CA THR A 103 9.63 11.15 -0.52
C THR A 103 9.75 9.63 -0.38
N TRP A 104 9.93 8.91 -1.50
CA TRP A 104 10.11 7.45 -1.51
C TRP A 104 11.39 7.03 -0.80
N GLY A 105 11.54 5.74 -0.50
CA GLY A 105 12.64 5.27 0.36
C GLY A 105 13.22 3.94 -0.07
N ASN A 106 14.22 3.53 0.69
CA ASN A 106 15.09 2.40 0.38
C ASN A 106 14.99 1.27 1.40
N SER A 107 14.33 1.47 2.54
CA SER A 107 14.20 0.42 3.57
C SER A 107 12.80 0.45 4.15
N PHE A 108 12.19 -0.73 4.25
CA PHE A 108 10.81 -0.93 4.65
C PHE A 108 10.70 -2.17 5.53
N GLN A 109 9.88 -2.07 6.56
CA GLN A 109 9.40 -3.21 7.32
C GLN A 109 8.01 -3.62 6.80
N LEU A 110 7.93 -4.76 6.12
CA LEU A 110 6.66 -5.30 5.62
C LEU A 110 6.07 -6.20 6.70
N VAL A 111 5.07 -5.67 7.40
CA VAL A 111 4.41 -6.35 8.52
C VAL A 111 2.95 -6.62 8.14
N PRO A 112 2.52 -7.88 8.02
CA PRO A 112 1.10 -8.22 7.82
C PRO A 112 0.24 -7.72 8.99
N PRO A 113 -1.04 -7.38 8.77
CA PRO A 113 -1.96 -7.11 9.88
C PRO A 113 -2.16 -8.36 10.74
N ALA A 114 -2.71 -8.17 11.94
CA ALA A 114 -3.13 -9.28 12.79
C ALA A 114 -4.01 -10.26 12.01
N THR A 115 -3.69 -11.54 12.09
CA THR A 115 -4.46 -12.60 11.41
C THR A 115 -5.86 -12.69 12.01
N ARG A 116 -6.90 -12.57 11.16
CA ARG A 116 -8.31 -12.66 11.55
C ARG A 116 -8.73 -14.11 11.79
N ALA A 117 -8.21 -15.06 10.99
CA ALA A 117 -8.59 -16.46 11.06
C ALA A 117 -7.37 -17.40 11.16
N ARG A 118 -7.28 -18.16 12.27
CA ARG A 118 -6.14 -19.06 12.58
C ARG A 118 -5.80 -20.06 11.48
N ASN A 119 -6.79 -20.52 10.71
CA ASN A 119 -6.64 -21.56 9.69
C ASN A 119 -7.09 -21.09 8.30
N ALA A 120 -6.84 -19.83 7.95
CA ALA A 120 -7.21 -19.28 6.65
C ALA A 120 -6.07 -19.35 5.63
N PRO A 121 -5.96 -20.38 4.77
CA PRO A 121 -4.82 -20.53 3.87
C PRO A 121 -4.63 -19.37 2.88
N ARG A 122 -5.71 -18.64 2.59
CA ARG A 122 -5.73 -17.51 1.64
C ARG A 122 -5.68 -16.13 2.32
N GLU A 123 -5.67 -16.07 3.65
CA GLU A 123 -5.49 -14.82 4.38
C GLU A 123 -4.02 -14.41 4.37
N VAL A 124 -3.62 -13.69 3.33
CA VAL A 124 -2.31 -13.05 3.19
C VAL A 124 -2.48 -11.54 3.11
N ILE A 125 -1.38 -10.81 3.29
CA ILE A 125 -1.25 -9.46 2.75
C ILE A 125 -0.53 -9.54 1.42
N TYR A 126 -0.95 -8.74 0.46
CA TYR A 126 -0.23 -8.58 -0.80
C TYR A 126 0.62 -7.31 -0.76
N TRP A 127 1.88 -7.45 -1.15
CA TRP A 127 2.82 -6.33 -1.25
C TRP A 127 3.09 -6.06 -2.73
N LYS A 128 2.65 -4.89 -3.21
CA LYS A 128 3.00 -4.40 -4.54
C LYS A 128 4.18 -3.45 -4.43
N ILE A 129 5.28 -3.80 -5.10
CA ILE A 129 6.52 -3.02 -5.13
C ILE A 129 6.61 -2.31 -6.47
N ILE A 130 6.79 -1.00 -6.44
CA ILE A 130 6.81 -0.12 -7.61
C ILE A 130 8.18 0.55 -7.71
N GLY A 131 8.88 0.31 -8.82
CA GLY A 131 10.15 0.95 -9.13
C GLY A 131 9.98 2.39 -9.65
N THR A 132 11.08 3.12 -9.68
CA THR A 132 11.15 4.46 -10.30
C THR A 132 11.55 4.35 -11.78
N ASN A 133 12.10 5.42 -12.35
CA ASN A 133 12.69 5.44 -13.69
C ASN A 133 14.12 4.86 -13.73
N ALA A 134 14.58 4.21 -12.65
CA ALA A 134 15.89 3.57 -12.54
C ALA A 134 15.75 2.06 -12.26
N ASP A 135 16.82 1.32 -12.50
CA ASP A 135 16.94 -0.07 -12.04
C ASP A 135 16.91 -0.10 -10.49
N ALA A 136 16.14 -1.02 -9.92
CA ALA A 136 16.11 -1.26 -8.48
C ALA A 136 16.50 -2.71 -8.18
N ASN A 137 17.57 -2.92 -7.41
CA ASN A 137 17.84 -4.20 -6.76
C ASN A 137 17.28 -4.13 -5.34
N ILE A 138 16.35 -5.04 -5.06
CA ILE A 138 15.59 -5.11 -3.83
C ILE A 138 15.97 -6.39 -3.10
N THR A 139 16.69 -6.27 -1.99
CA THR A 139 17.10 -7.38 -1.13
C THR A 139 16.08 -7.58 -0.02
N LEU A 140 15.61 -8.82 0.12
CA LEU A 140 14.76 -9.28 1.21
C LEU A 140 15.63 -9.83 2.34
N SER A 141 15.23 -9.61 3.58
CA SER A 141 15.96 -10.10 4.75
C SER A 141 15.92 -11.61 4.95
N VAL A 142 15.05 -12.31 4.22
CA VAL A 142 14.99 -13.77 4.13
C VAL A 142 14.79 -14.21 2.68
N PRO A 143 15.21 -15.43 2.30
CA PRO A 143 14.95 -15.96 0.97
C PRO A 143 13.46 -15.95 0.61
N PHE A 144 13.14 -15.57 -0.63
CA PHE A 144 11.78 -15.38 -1.14
C PHE A 144 10.89 -16.63 -0.96
N ASN A 145 11.45 -17.83 -1.11
CA ASN A 145 10.70 -19.08 -0.90
C ASN A 145 10.30 -19.30 0.57
N GLN A 146 11.06 -18.78 1.54
CA GLN A 146 10.75 -18.86 2.97
C GLN A 146 9.61 -17.91 3.36
N LEU A 147 9.27 -16.94 2.51
CA LEU A 147 8.07 -16.12 2.67
C LEU A 147 6.79 -16.90 2.39
N GLN A 148 6.88 -18.14 1.90
CA GLN A 148 5.73 -18.92 1.43
C GLN A 148 4.84 -18.07 0.51
N PRO A 149 5.42 -17.50 -0.56
CA PRO A 149 4.77 -16.49 -1.35
C PRO A 149 3.50 -17.05 -1.99
N MET A 150 2.48 -16.22 -2.16
CA MET A 150 1.32 -16.47 -3.01
C MET A 150 1.44 -15.63 -4.29
N ALA A 151 0.90 -16.16 -5.39
CA ALA A 151 0.80 -15.40 -6.65
C ALA A 151 -0.06 -14.14 -6.44
N PRO A 152 0.15 -13.07 -7.22
CA PRO A 152 -0.60 -11.82 -7.12
C PRO A 152 -2.10 -11.97 -6.97
N GLY A 153 -2.72 -11.02 -6.26
CA GLY A 153 -4.15 -11.02 -5.94
C GLY A 153 -5.04 -10.74 -7.14
N ALA A 154 -4.51 -10.16 -8.22
CA ALA A 154 -5.26 -9.84 -9.43
C ALA A 154 -4.55 -10.32 -10.71
N ALA A 155 -5.34 -10.68 -11.72
CA ALA A 155 -4.81 -11.09 -13.02
C ALA A 155 -4.18 -9.90 -13.75
N GLY A 156 -3.06 -10.17 -14.42
CA GLY A 156 -2.28 -9.14 -15.13
C GLY A 156 -1.27 -8.41 -14.25
N VAL A 157 -1.32 -8.57 -12.92
CA VAL A 157 -0.28 -8.08 -12.03
C VAL A 157 0.96 -8.98 -12.15
N PRO A 158 2.16 -8.45 -12.42
CA PRO A 158 3.37 -9.25 -12.51
C PRO A 158 3.76 -9.88 -11.17
N ASP A 159 3.99 -11.19 -11.15
CA ASP A 159 4.46 -11.91 -9.97
C ASP A 159 5.94 -11.61 -9.70
N CYS A 160 6.28 -11.19 -8.47
CA CYS A 160 7.67 -10.92 -8.07
C CYS A 160 8.62 -12.12 -8.26
N ARG A 161 8.11 -13.36 -8.29
CA ARG A 161 8.91 -14.56 -8.63
C ARG A 161 9.61 -14.45 -9.98
N ASN A 162 9.00 -13.76 -10.94
CA ASN A 162 9.53 -13.61 -12.29
C ASN A 162 10.69 -12.59 -12.37
N PHE A 163 10.93 -11.84 -11.29
CA PHE A 163 11.94 -10.80 -11.19
C PHE A 163 13.08 -11.18 -10.24
N LEU A 164 13.09 -12.43 -9.74
CA LEU A 164 14.13 -12.89 -8.83
C LEU A 164 15.49 -12.95 -9.52
N ASN A 165 16.49 -12.41 -8.84
CA ASN A 165 17.90 -12.50 -9.17
C ASN A 165 18.63 -13.18 -8.00
N GLY A 166 18.55 -14.51 -7.93
CA GLY A 166 19.00 -15.28 -6.77
C GLY A 166 17.83 -15.70 -5.88
N GLN A 167 18.08 -15.87 -4.58
CA GLN A 167 17.09 -16.40 -3.64
C GLN A 167 16.32 -15.33 -2.86
N ASP A 168 16.90 -14.13 -2.70
CA ASP A 168 16.42 -13.07 -1.81
C ASP A 168 16.34 -11.69 -2.50
N THR A 169 16.79 -11.59 -3.76
CA THR A 169 16.85 -10.31 -4.46
C THR A 169 15.84 -10.28 -5.60
N ILE A 170 15.02 -9.24 -5.63
CA ILE A 170 14.11 -8.89 -6.73
C ILE A 170 14.76 -7.76 -7.52
N ARG A 171 14.82 -7.88 -8.86
CA ARG A 171 15.33 -6.82 -9.73
C ARG A 171 14.20 -6.24 -10.57
N LEU A 172 13.88 -4.97 -10.34
CA LEU A 172 12.97 -4.21 -11.19
C LEU A 172 13.76 -3.32 -12.15
N ARG A 173 13.39 -3.31 -13.42
CA ARG A 173 13.85 -2.31 -14.41
C ARG A 173 12.99 -1.05 -14.31
N PRO A 174 13.38 0.07 -14.96
CA PRO A 174 12.57 1.28 -14.98
C PRO A 174 11.10 0.98 -15.29
N ASP A 175 10.21 1.63 -14.55
CA ASP A 175 8.74 1.53 -14.67
C ASP A 175 8.13 0.16 -14.35
N GLN A 176 8.94 -0.82 -13.95
CA GLN A 176 8.43 -2.12 -13.57
C GLN A 176 7.92 -2.12 -12.14
N PHE A 177 6.92 -2.97 -11.93
CA PHE A 177 6.38 -3.29 -10.63
C PHE A 177 6.14 -4.79 -10.57
N CYS A 178 6.03 -5.31 -9.35
CA CYS A 178 5.64 -6.69 -9.12
C CYS A 178 4.88 -6.80 -7.80
N GLU A 179 4.20 -7.93 -7.61
CA GLU A 179 3.48 -8.23 -6.38
C GLU A 179 3.70 -9.66 -5.92
N PHE A 180 3.58 -9.87 -4.60
CA PHE A 180 3.46 -11.19 -4.00
C PHE A 180 2.62 -11.13 -2.72
N GLY A 181 1.89 -12.22 -2.43
CA GLY A 181 1.19 -12.40 -1.16
C GLY A 181 2.05 -13.13 -0.13
N THR A 182 1.94 -12.81 1.15
CA THR A 182 2.55 -13.60 2.24
C THR A 182 1.84 -13.41 3.58
N LYS A 183 2.04 -14.35 4.50
CA LYS A 183 1.67 -14.22 5.92
C LYS A 183 2.82 -13.77 6.82
N ARG A 184 4.01 -13.62 6.25
CA ARG A 184 5.25 -13.46 7.00
C ARG A 184 5.73 -12.02 6.91
N ALA A 185 6.19 -11.49 8.04
CA ALA A 185 6.91 -10.23 8.04
C ALA A 185 8.27 -10.40 7.34
N VAL A 186 8.74 -9.34 6.69
CA VAL A 186 10.04 -9.30 6.02
C VAL A 186 10.54 -7.86 5.94
N GLN A 187 11.85 -7.66 6.07
CA GLN A 187 12.46 -6.39 5.74
C GLN A 187 12.84 -6.39 4.25
N LEU A 188 12.58 -5.26 3.61
CA LEU A 188 12.96 -4.98 2.24
C LEU A 188 13.96 -3.82 2.25
N VAL A 189 15.12 -4.01 1.61
CA VAL A 189 16.11 -2.94 1.37
C VAL A 189 16.38 -2.82 -0.13
N SER A 190 16.33 -1.62 -0.69
CA SER A 190 16.63 -1.36 -2.10
C SER A 190 17.76 -0.35 -2.28
N ASP A 191 18.56 -0.54 -3.33
CA ASP A 191 19.62 0.39 -3.74
C ASP A 191 19.11 1.70 -4.36
N THR A 192 17.83 1.75 -4.75
CA THR A 192 17.16 2.95 -5.26
C THR A 192 15.81 3.16 -4.57
N PRO A 193 15.28 4.40 -4.56
CA PRO A 193 13.98 4.66 -3.95
C PRO A 193 12.86 3.89 -4.66
N ILE A 194 11.95 3.31 -3.89
CA ILE A 194 10.78 2.59 -4.36
C ILE A 194 9.54 3.00 -3.55
N MET A 195 8.36 2.63 -4.03
CA MET A 195 7.12 2.64 -3.26
C MET A 195 6.65 1.22 -3.02
N VAL A 196 6.07 0.97 -1.84
CA VAL A 196 5.42 -0.29 -1.52
C VAL A 196 3.98 0.00 -1.08
N ALA A 197 3.02 -0.69 -1.68
CA ALA A 197 1.62 -0.69 -1.26
C ALA A 197 1.26 -2.04 -0.65
N GLY A 198 0.49 -2.01 0.43
CA GLY A 198 -0.11 -3.18 1.05
C GLY A 198 -1.59 -3.29 0.69
N PHE A 199 -2.04 -4.51 0.40
CA PHE A 199 -3.46 -4.82 0.20
C PHE A 199 -3.88 -5.91 1.18
N ILE A 200 -4.80 -5.55 2.07
CA ILE A 200 -5.47 -6.48 2.97
C ILE A 200 -6.58 -7.17 2.17
N VAL A 201 -6.70 -8.49 2.36
CA VAL A 201 -7.69 -9.30 1.63
C VAL A 201 -9.07 -9.20 2.24
N GLY A 202 -10.10 -9.41 1.42
CA GLY A 202 -11.50 -9.43 1.84
C GLY A 202 -11.91 -10.68 2.61
N GLN A 203 -13.12 -10.64 3.15
CA GLN A 203 -13.67 -11.63 4.08
C GLN A 203 -13.61 -13.06 3.54
N GLU A 204 -13.97 -13.32 2.29
CA GLU A 204 -13.98 -14.69 1.74
C GLU A 204 -12.59 -15.34 1.76
N ALA A 205 -11.52 -14.56 1.59
CA ALA A 205 -10.14 -15.05 1.66
C ALA A 205 -9.73 -15.51 3.08
N THR A 206 -10.44 -15.05 4.11
CA THR A 206 -10.27 -15.52 5.48
C THR A 206 -10.98 -16.86 5.75
N GLY A 207 -11.93 -17.25 4.89
CA GLY A 207 -12.82 -18.39 5.13
C GLY A 207 -13.89 -18.16 6.20
N LEU A 208 -13.97 -16.96 6.79
CA LEU A 208 -15.04 -16.53 7.68
C LEU A 208 -16.20 -16.00 6.83
N LEU A 209 -17.10 -16.89 6.39
CA LEU A 209 -18.08 -16.53 5.35
C LEU A 209 -19.38 -15.93 5.88
N ASP A 210 -19.65 -16.09 7.17
CA ASP A 210 -20.92 -15.67 7.76
C ASP A 210 -20.92 -14.18 8.10
N PHE A 211 -22.08 -13.53 7.96
CA PHE A 211 -22.33 -12.23 8.56
C PHE A 211 -22.21 -12.32 10.09
N GLY A 212 -21.62 -11.32 10.73
CA GLY A 212 -21.24 -11.34 12.14
C GLY A 212 -19.87 -11.97 12.39
N SER A 213 -19.11 -12.28 11.35
CA SER A 213 -17.72 -12.72 11.50
C SER A 213 -16.74 -11.55 11.55
N HIS A 214 -17.19 -10.35 11.16
CA HIS A 214 -16.43 -9.10 11.27
C HIS A 214 -15.03 -9.18 10.64
N ALA A 215 -14.91 -9.92 9.54
CA ALA A 215 -13.61 -10.13 8.89
C ALA A 215 -13.25 -8.98 7.94
N GLY A 216 -14.22 -8.16 7.52
CA GLY A 216 -14.01 -6.99 6.68
C GLY A 216 -13.66 -7.27 5.24
N ASP A 217 -13.81 -6.25 4.41
CA ASP A 217 -13.53 -6.26 2.98
C ASP A 217 -12.11 -5.74 2.68
N PRO A 218 -11.63 -5.77 1.43
CA PRO A 218 -10.27 -5.36 1.11
C PRO A 218 -9.96 -3.92 1.52
N ALA A 219 -8.73 -3.68 1.98
CA ALA A 219 -8.21 -2.33 2.26
C ALA A 219 -6.82 -2.15 1.64
N MET A 220 -6.47 -0.92 1.27
CA MET A 220 -5.17 -0.56 0.70
C MET A 220 -4.49 0.46 1.61
N PHE A 221 -3.17 0.42 1.70
CA PHE A 221 -2.37 1.48 2.33
C PHE A 221 -0.97 1.58 1.70
N ILE A 222 -0.31 2.73 1.86
CA ILE A 222 1.08 2.92 1.41
C ILE A 222 2.04 2.64 2.57
N VAL A 223 2.95 1.68 2.40
CA VAL A 223 3.95 1.35 3.42
C VAL A 223 4.99 2.46 3.48
N PRO A 224 5.23 3.07 4.65
CA PRO A 224 6.22 4.10 4.76
C PRO A 224 7.63 3.51 4.81
N PRO A 225 8.62 4.14 4.17
CA PRO A 225 10.00 3.76 4.42
C PRO A 225 10.41 4.17 5.83
N ASP A 226 11.29 3.39 6.46
CA ASP A 226 11.70 3.54 7.87
C ASP A 226 12.22 4.95 8.20
N ARG A 227 12.81 5.63 7.20
CA ARG A 227 13.28 7.03 7.33
C ARG A 227 12.17 8.05 7.60
N GLN A 228 10.91 7.69 7.35
CA GLN A 228 9.72 8.52 7.57
C GLN A 228 9.05 8.23 8.91
N TYR A 229 9.60 7.32 9.72
CA TYR A 229 9.13 7.05 11.08
C TYR A 229 9.22 8.30 11.96
N ARG A 230 8.36 8.37 12.97
CA ARG A 230 8.20 9.52 13.87
C ARG A 230 8.24 9.06 15.32
N ARG A 231 8.24 10.03 16.22
CA ARG A 231 8.17 9.81 17.68
C ARG A 231 6.76 9.97 18.23
N SER A 232 5.83 10.48 17.45
CA SER A 232 4.48 10.81 17.90
C SER A 232 3.52 10.80 16.72
N TYR A 233 2.38 10.16 16.91
CA TYR A 233 1.31 10.02 15.94
C TYR A 233 -0.04 10.26 16.62
N GLY A 234 -0.79 11.24 16.12
CA GLY A 234 -2.23 11.33 16.38
C GLY A 234 -2.99 10.60 15.27
N PHE A 235 -3.98 9.78 15.64
CA PHE A 235 -4.82 9.05 14.70
C PHE A 235 -6.24 8.88 15.26
N LEU A 236 -7.18 8.48 14.40
CA LEU A 236 -8.59 8.27 14.74
C LEU A 236 -8.98 6.83 14.38
N THR A 237 -9.72 6.20 15.27
CA THR A 237 -10.43 4.93 15.07
C THR A 237 -11.93 5.22 15.10
N PRO A 238 -12.64 5.11 13.96
CA PRO A 238 -14.08 5.40 13.90
C PRO A 238 -14.92 4.38 14.70
N ASP A 239 -16.00 4.85 15.33
CA ASP A 239 -16.92 4.04 16.15
C ASP A 239 -17.87 3.12 15.37
N THR A 240 -17.59 2.92 14.08
CA THR A 240 -18.41 2.14 13.15
C THR A 240 -17.75 0.82 12.76
N TYR A 241 -16.70 0.41 13.47
CA TYR A 241 -15.99 -0.84 13.23
C TYR A 241 -16.04 -1.74 14.46
N PHE A 242 -16.03 -3.05 14.24
CA PHE A 242 -16.10 -4.03 15.33
C PHE A 242 -14.76 -4.18 16.06
N SER A 243 -13.65 -4.02 15.33
CA SER A 243 -12.31 -4.16 15.91
C SER A 243 -11.29 -3.27 15.24
N ASP A 244 -10.59 -2.48 16.07
CA ASP A 244 -9.56 -1.55 15.66
C ASP A 244 -8.20 -1.96 16.21
N TYR A 245 -7.18 -1.76 15.38
CA TYR A 245 -5.81 -2.11 15.70
C TYR A 245 -4.84 -1.02 15.26
N VAL A 246 -3.78 -0.86 16.04
CA VAL A 246 -2.53 -0.24 15.60
C VAL A 246 -1.41 -1.27 15.62
N THR A 247 -0.78 -1.49 14.47
CA THR A 247 0.50 -2.20 14.40
C THR A 247 1.61 -1.18 14.63
N VAL A 248 2.43 -1.40 15.65
CA VAL A 248 3.65 -0.62 15.89
C VAL A 248 4.86 -1.38 15.38
N THR A 249 5.77 -0.70 14.68
CA THR A 249 7.06 -1.25 14.25
C THR A 249 8.19 -0.41 14.85
N TYR A 250 9.06 -1.02 15.66
CA TYR A 250 9.96 -0.30 16.56
C TYR A 250 11.30 -1.02 16.74
N LEU A 251 12.32 -0.29 17.19
CA LEU A 251 13.58 -0.86 17.65
C LEU A 251 13.49 -1.25 19.14
N PRO A 252 14.19 -2.32 19.58
CA PRO A 252 14.16 -2.77 20.96
C PRO A 252 14.61 -1.67 21.93
N GLY A 253 13.97 -1.62 23.12
CA GLY A 253 14.22 -0.59 24.12
C GLY A 253 13.46 0.73 23.87
N ASN A 254 12.66 0.84 22.82
CA ASN A 254 11.74 1.96 22.64
C ASN A 254 10.54 1.82 23.59
N GLU A 255 10.39 2.74 24.53
CA GLU A 255 9.19 2.83 25.37
C GLU A 255 8.09 3.55 24.57
N LEU A 256 6.97 2.86 24.34
CA LEU A 256 5.81 3.39 23.63
C LEU A 256 4.64 3.62 24.61
N LEU A 257 3.99 4.77 24.48
CA LEU A 257 2.80 5.15 25.24
C LEU A 257 1.63 5.31 24.28
N LEU A 258 0.50 4.66 24.54
CA LEU A 258 -0.78 4.89 23.89
C LEU A 258 -1.70 5.59 24.90
N ASP A 259 -2.14 6.80 24.58
CA ASP A 259 -2.98 7.65 25.44
C ASP A 259 -2.39 7.83 26.84
N GLY A 260 -1.07 7.97 26.89
CA GLY A 260 -0.30 8.11 28.13
C GLY A 260 -0.06 6.80 28.90
N GLN A 261 -0.62 5.68 28.45
CA GLN A 261 -0.42 4.36 29.06
C GLN A 261 0.68 3.57 28.33
N PRO A 262 1.60 2.91 29.06
CA PRO A 262 2.64 2.12 28.43
C PRO A 262 2.06 0.91 27.69
N ILE A 263 2.51 0.71 26.44
CA ILE A 263 2.24 -0.52 25.70
C ILE A 263 3.21 -1.60 26.20
N ASP A 264 2.69 -2.77 26.59
CA ASP A 264 3.53 -3.94 26.84
C ASP A 264 4.14 -4.44 25.52
N LEU A 265 5.46 -4.50 25.43
CA LEU A 265 6.19 -4.90 24.22
C LEU A 265 6.96 -6.22 24.41
N ALA A 266 6.73 -6.93 25.52
CA ALA A 266 7.48 -8.14 25.88
C ALA A 266 7.28 -9.32 24.90
N ASP A 267 6.12 -9.40 24.26
CA ASP A 267 5.73 -10.40 23.26
C ASP A 267 5.85 -9.89 21.81
N GLY A 268 6.53 -8.76 21.59
CA GLY A 268 6.81 -8.24 20.26
C GLY A 268 7.55 -9.26 19.38
N ILE A 269 7.18 -9.31 18.11
CA ILE A 269 7.72 -10.27 17.15
C ILE A 269 8.82 -9.58 16.35
N GLN A 270 10.00 -10.18 16.26
CA GLN A 270 11.08 -9.66 15.42
C GLN A 270 10.71 -9.78 13.93
N VAL A 271 10.87 -8.71 13.16
CA VAL A 271 10.84 -8.78 11.69
C VAL A 271 12.07 -9.59 11.26
N PRO A 272 11.90 -10.78 10.64
CA PRO A 272 13.01 -11.69 10.35
C PRO A 272 14.16 -11.02 9.62
N GLY A 273 15.39 -11.27 10.08
CA GLY A 273 16.61 -10.72 9.47
C GLY A 273 16.82 -9.21 9.63
N SER A 274 16.04 -8.54 10.49
CA SER A 274 16.22 -7.12 10.82
C SER A 274 16.35 -6.89 12.34
N ASN A 275 16.65 -5.65 12.75
CA ASN A 275 16.62 -5.23 14.16
C ASN A 275 15.26 -4.70 14.63
N TYR A 276 14.26 -4.65 13.74
CA TYR A 276 12.93 -4.17 14.07
C TYR A 276 12.08 -5.29 14.67
N PHE A 277 11.22 -4.88 15.58
CA PHE A 277 10.15 -5.67 16.16
C PHE A 277 8.82 -5.02 15.79
N TYR A 278 7.76 -5.81 15.79
CA TYR A 278 6.41 -5.31 15.64
C TYR A 278 5.46 -5.92 16.66
N LYS A 279 4.39 -5.19 16.96
CA LYS A 279 3.27 -5.67 17.78
C LYS A 279 1.96 -5.12 17.23
N HIS A 280 0.94 -5.98 17.19
CA HIS A 280 -0.45 -5.56 16.96
C HIS A 280 -1.08 -5.22 18.30
N VAL A 281 -1.57 -4.00 18.43
CA VAL A 281 -2.19 -3.48 19.66
C VAL A 281 -3.66 -3.21 19.32
N PRO A 282 -4.61 -3.92 19.95
CA PRO A 282 -6.02 -3.54 19.89
C PRO A 282 -6.20 -2.14 20.50
N VAL A 283 -7.05 -1.34 19.88
CA VAL A 283 -7.34 0.03 20.32
C VAL A 283 -8.86 0.22 20.38
N ASP A 284 -9.31 1.07 21.29
CA ASP A 284 -10.73 1.43 21.38
C ASP A 284 -11.11 2.43 20.27
N ASP A 285 -12.39 2.78 20.19
CA ASP A 285 -12.87 3.83 19.28
C ASP A 285 -12.49 5.22 19.79
N GLY A 286 -12.14 6.11 18.87
CA GLY A 286 -11.94 7.52 19.12
C GLY A 286 -10.56 8.05 18.73
N PRO A 287 -10.23 9.27 19.18
CA PRO A 287 -8.94 9.88 18.90
C PRO A 287 -7.87 9.29 19.83
N HIS A 288 -6.73 8.93 19.25
CA HIS A 288 -5.59 8.37 19.96
C HIS A 288 -4.32 9.19 19.74
N LEU A 289 -3.45 9.17 20.74
CA LEU A 289 -2.08 9.64 20.65
C LEU A 289 -1.14 8.51 21.04
N ILE A 290 -0.25 8.12 20.13
CA ILE A 290 0.84 7.19 20.42
C ILE A 290 2.19 7.89 20.32
N GLU A 291 3.01 7.72 21.36
CA GLU A 291 4.30 8.39 21.52
C GLU A 291 5.41 7.39 21.84
N GLY A 292 6.64 7.70 21.43
CA GLY A 292 7.81 6.86 21.63
C GLY A 292 9.08 7.64 21.95
N ARG A 293 9.96 7.05 22.77
CA ARG A 293 11.28 7.63 23.09
C ARG A 293 12.24 7.67 21.89
N SER A 294 12.01 6.83 20.89
CA SER A 294 12.75 6.74 19.63
C SER A 294 11.77 6.65 18.45
N LEU A 295 12.28 6.72 17.22
CA LEU A 295 11.47 6.58 16.02
C LEU A 295 10.83 5.19 15.95
N PHE A 296 9.56 5.15 15.55
CA PHE A 296 8.80 3.94 15.26
C PHE A 296 7.80 4.25 14.14
N GLY A 297 7.28 3.23 13.47
CA GLY A 297 6.22 3.35 12.47
C GLY A 297 4.91 2.80 13.00
N ILE A 298 3.79 3.28 12.45
CA ILE A 298 2.46 2.71 12.73
C ILE A 298 1.67 2.44 11.45
N MET A 299 0.84 1.40 11.50
CA MET A 299 -0.24 1.12 10.56
C MET A 299 -1.51 0.95 11.40
N VAL A 300 -2.55 1.71 11.10
CA VAL A 300 -3.85 1.63 11.77
C VAL A 300 -4.82 0.95 10.81
N TYR A 301 -5.60 0.00 11.31
CA TYR A 301 -6.55 -0.75 10.49
C TYR A 301 -7.67 -1.30 11.36
N ALA A 302 -8.83 -1.52 10.75
CA ALA A 302 -10.00 -2.07 11.41
C ALA A 302 -10.83 -2.95 10.49
N TYR A 303 -11.70 -3.75 11.11
CA TYR A 303 -12.59 -4.68 10.44
C TYR A 303 -13.99 -4.64 11.04
N ASP A 304 -15.00 -4.73 10.18
CA ASP A 304 -16.38 -5.05 10.53
C ASP A 304 -17.00 -5.91 9.43
N ASP A 305 -18.29 -6.22 9.51
CA ASP A 305 -19.01 -6.94 8.45
C ASP A 305 -19.02 -6.11 7.17
N PHE A 306 -18.39 -6.65 6.12
CA PHE A 306 -18.33 -6.05 4.77
C PHE A 306 -17.73 -4.64 4.71
N VAL A 307 -16.81 -4.30 5.62
CA VAL A 307 -16.05 -3.05 5.55
C VAL A 307 -14.73 -3.16 6.33
N SER A 308 -13.68 -2.54 5.80
CA SER A 308 -12.40 -2.36 6.50
C SER A 308 -11.86 -0.96 6.24
N TYR A 309 -10.88 -0.54 7.03
CA TYR A 309 -9.95 0.51 6.61
C TYR A 309 -8.52 0.12 6.98
N ALA A 310 -7.56 0.71 6.28
CA ALA A 310 -6.16 0.69 6.66
C ALA A 310 -5.51 1.99 6.25
N PHE A 311 -4.65 2.55 7.09
CA PHE A 311 -3.81 3.67 6.72
C PHE A 311 -2.51 3.67 7.51
N THR A 312 -1.50 4.28 6.92
CA THR A 312 -0.22 4.51 7.60
C THR A 312 -0.30 5.78 8.44
N GLY A 313 0.22 5.72 9.68
CA GLY A 313 0.29 6.90 10.52
C GLY A 313 1.18 7.99 9.92
N GLY A 314 0.86 9.26 10.18
CA GLY A 314 1.43 10.40 9.46
C GLY A 314 2.95 10.37 9.27
N LEU A 315 3.43 10.87 8.14
CA LEU A 315 4.83 10.80 7.70
C LEU A 315 5.50 12.18 7.74
N ASN A 316 6.82 12.23 7.89
CA ASN A 316 7.55 13.51 7.81
C ASN A 316 7.61 14.07 6.38
N LEU A 317 7.39 13.22 5.36
CA LEU A 317 7.52 13.55 3.94
C LEU A 317 8.86 14.23 3.60
N THR A 318 9.93 13.87 4.34
CA THR A 318 11.27 14.41 4.10
C THR A 318 11.76 13.93 2.74
N LYS A 319 12.21 14.85 1.90
CA LYS A 319 12.74 14.52 0.56
C LYS A 319 14.07 13.78 0.63
N GLN A 320 14.40 13.02 -0.40
CA GLN A 320 15.76 12.50 -0.64
C GLN A 320 16.65 13.56 -1.26
#